data_AF-A0A920J9Q5-F1
#
_entry.id   AF-A0A920J9Q5-F1
#
_cell.length_a   1.000
_cell.length_b   1.000
_cell.length_c   1.000
_cell.angle_alpha   90.00
_cell.angle_beta   90.00
_cell.angle_gamma   90.00
#
_symmetry.space_group_name_H-M   'P 1'
#
loop_
_entity.id
_entity.type
_entity.pdbx_description
1 polymer ?
#
loop_
_entity_poly.entity_id
_entity_poly.type
_entity_poly.pdbx_seq_one_letter_code
_entity_poly.pdbx_strand_id
1 'polypeptide(L)'
;MQAGGLDGIEIEAYGHLFDSFWSPATNQREDEWGGSLDNRLRFTWRVLESIRERVGPDFIVGLRMVADEDWKLGLSREEGVEIARRLVQSGKVDFLNLIRGHIETDSVLSKVIPIQGMAASPHLDFCGKFAVK
;
A
#
# COMPACT_ATOMS: atom_id res chain seq x y z
N MET A 1 -2.53 14.89 14.53
CA MET A 1 -1.70 15.35 13.38
C MET A 1 -1.94 16.82 13.09
N GLN A 2 -3.10 17.24 12.58
CA GLN A 2 -3.41 18.67 12.32
C GLN A 2 -3.22 19.57 13.55
N ALA A 3 -3.81 19.20 14.70
CA ALA A 3 -3.62 19.95 15.95
C ALA A 3 -2.16 19.97 16.46
N GLY A 4 -1.32 19.05 15.96
CA GLY A 4 0.12 19.02 16.23
C GLY A 4 0.96 19.78 15.21
N GLY A 5 0.33 20.46 14.24
CA GLY A 5 1.03 21.26 13.24
C GLY A 5 1.66 20.48 12.08
N LEU A 6 1.27 19.22 11.86
CA LEU A 6 1.71 18.44 10.69
C LEU A 6 0.89 18.83 9.46
N ASP A 7 1.52 18.82 8.28
CA ASP A 7 0.87 19.08 6.99
C ASP A 7 0.11 17.86 6.42
N GLY A 8 0.46 16.66 6.89
CA GLY A 8 -0.09 15.43 6.34
C GLY A 8 0.24 14.16 7.12
N ILE A 9 -0.17 13.03 6.55
CA ILE A 9 0.19 11.68 6.98
C ILE A 9 0.55 10.81 5.77
N GLU A 10 1.27 9.73 6.02
CA GLU A 10 1.42 8.61 5.09
C GLU A 10 0.88 7.35 5.77
N ILE A 11 0.01 6.61 5.09
CA ILE A 11 -0.53 5.33 5.57
C ILE A 11 0.42 4.21 5.11
N GLU A 12 0.91 3.43 6.07
CA GLU A 12 1.77 2.27 5.78
C GLU A 12 0.91 1.06 5.34
N ALA A 13 1.22 0.51 4.17
CA ALA A 13 0.51 -0.61 3.56
C ALA A 13 1.48 -1.59 2.86
N TYR A 14 2.38 -2.16 3.66
CA TYR A 14 3.12 -3.37 3.33
C TYR A 14 3.46 -4.16 4.61
N GLY A 15 3.09 -5.44 4.67
CA GLY A 15 3.28 -6.28 5.85
C GLY A 15 2.47 -5.85 7.09
N HIS A 16 1.42 -5.04 6.92
CA HIS A 16 0.64 -4.48 8.01
C HIS A 16 -0.87 -4.65 7.78
N LEU A 17 -1.68 -4.12 8.69
CA LEU A 17 -3.13 -4.32 8.65
C LEU A 17 -3.75 -3.88 7.32
N PHE A 18 -3.29 -2.78 6.74
CA PHE A 18 -3.95 -2.19 5.56
C PHE A 18 -3.86 -3.10 4.34
N ASP A 19 -2.64 -3.54 4.01
CA ASP A 19 -2.34 -4.45 2.90
C ASP A 19 -2.63 -5.91 3.22
N SER A 20 -2.74 -6.28 4.51
CA SER A 20 -3.19 -7.62 4.88
C SER A 20 -4.58 -7.96 4.35
N PHE A 21 -5.44 -6.96 4.10
CA PHE A 21 -6.72 -7.16 3.42
C PHE A 21 -6.53 -7.38 1.92
N TRP A 22 -5.48 -6.82 1.32
CA TRP A 22 -5.20 -6.92 -0.11
C TRP A 22 -4.53 -8.23 -0.46
N SER A 23 -3.61 -8.75 0.35
CA SER A 23 -2.89 -9.95 -0.04
C SER A 23 -3.77 -11.20 0.04
N PRO A 24 -3.85 -12.03 -1.02
CA PRO A 24 -4.46 -13.36 -0.93
C PRO A 24 -3.74 -14.29 0.06
N ALA A 25 -2.47 -14.01 0.39
CA ALA A 25 -1.72 -14.81 1.34
C ALA A 25 -2.24 -14.64 2.78
N THR A 26 -2.65 -13.41 3.12
CA THR A 26 -3.10 -13.04 4.47
C THR A 26 -4.62 -12.95 4.61
N ASN A 27 -5.35 -12.65 3.52
CA ASN A 27 -6.80 -12.55 3.51
C ASN A 27 -7.44 -13.72 2.77
N GLN A 28 -7.78 -14.77 3.52
CA GLN A 28 -8.49 -15.96 3.04
C GLN A 28 -9.96 -15.95 3.48
N ARG A 29 -10.52 -14.77 3.75
CA ARG A 29 -11.92 -14.63 4.19
C ARG A 29 -12.88 -14.93 3.05
N GLU A 30 -14.03 -15.50 3.40
CA GLU A 30 -15.12 -15.81 2.47
C GLU A 30 -16.30 -14.82 2.58
N ASP A 31 -16.17 -13.76 3.39
CA ASP A 31 -17.17 -12.72 3.55
C ASP A 31 -16.90 -11.50 2.66
N GLU A 32 -17.66 -10.41 2.88
CA GLU A 32 -17.59 -9.20 2.06
C GLU A 32 -16.24 -8.45 2.11
N TRP A 33 -15.31 -8.89 2.97
CA TRP A 33 -13.98 -8.32 3.14
C TRP A 33 -12.87 -9.15 2.48
N GLY A 34 -13.19 -10.28 1.86
CA GLY A 34 -12.24 -11.19 1.21
C GLY A 34 -12.67 -11.66 -0.18
N GLY A 35 -11.82 -12.48 -0.80
CA GLY A 35 -12.04 -12.99 -2.15
C GLY A 35 -11.70 -11.98 -3.24
N SER A 36 -12.71 -11.38 -3.87
CA SER A 36 -12.50 -10.44 -4.98
C SER A 36 -11.66 -9.23 -4.57
N LEU A 37 -10.98 -8.60 -5.54
CA LEU A 37 -10.20 -7.39 -5.27
C LEU A 37 -11.07 -6.26 -4.70
N ASP A 38 -12.32 -6.14 -5.16
CA ASP A 38 -13.28 -5.14 -4.66
C ASP A 38 -13.58 -5.34 -3.17
N ASN A 39 -13.82 -6.58 -2.74
CA ASN A 39 -14.06 -6.92 -1.34
C ASN A 39 -12.82 -6.68 -0.48
N ARG A 40 -11.65 -7.09 -0.98
CA ARG A 40 -10.36 -6.86 -0.32
C ARG A 40 -10.05 -5.36 -0.14
N LEU A 41 -10.45 -4.51 -1.09
CA LEU A 41 -10.29 -3.05 -0.99
C LEU A 41 -11.38 -2.35 -0.18
N ARG A 42 -12.46 -3.05 0.22
CA ARG A 42 -13.56 -2.46 0.98
C ARG A 42 -13.08 -1.80 2.27
N PHE A 43 -12.17 -2.44 3.00
CA PHE A 43 -11.58 -1.89 4.22
C PHE A 43 -10.80 -0.60 3.94
N THR A 44 -9.97 -0.61 2.90
CA THR A 44 -9.21 0.55 2.44
C THR A 44 -10.09 1.75 2.15
N TRP A 45 -11.18 1.56 1.41
CA TRP A 45 -12.09 2.66 1.09
C TRP A 45 -12.74 3.26 2.33
N ARG A 46 -13.21 2.43 3.26
CA ARG A 46 -13.81 2.91 4.52
C ARG A 46 -12.83 3.75 5.33
N VAL A 47 -11.57 3.31 5.43
CA VAL A 47 -10.55 4.07 6.17
C VAL A 47 -10.24 5.39 5.47
N LEU A 48 -10.00 5.38 4.16
CA LEU A 48 -9.70 6.61 3.41
C LEU A 48 -10.87 7.61 3.44
N GLU A 49 -12.11 7.13 3.38
CA GLU A 49 -13.30 7.96 3.54
C GLU A 49 -13.35 8.60 4.92
N SER A 50 -13.21 7.82 5.99
CA SER A 50 -13.21 8.35 7.36
C SER A 50 -12.06 9.33 7.62
N ILE A 51 -10.88 9.10 7.03
CA ILE A 51 -9.77 10.05 7.11
C ILE A 51 -10.15 11.35 6.43
N ARG A 52 -10.64 11.31 5.18
CA ARG A 52 -10.99 12.51 4.42
C ARG A 52 -12.13 13.30 5.03
N GLU A 53 -13.15 12.62 5.57
CA GLU A 53 -14.21 13.26 6.36
C GLU A 53 -13.65 14.02 7.56
N ARG A 54 -12.59 13.51 8.19
CA ARG A 54 -12.01 14.10 9.39
C ARG A 54 -11.06 15.26 9.12
N VAL A 55 -10.26 15.17 8.07
CA VAL A 55 -9.13 16.10 7.82
C VAL A 55 -9.40 17.12 6.71
N GLY A 56 -10.40 16.87 5.85
CA GLY A 56 -10.72 17.70 4.70
C GLY A 56 -9.78 17.50 3.51
N PRO A 57 -9.96 18.28 2.43
CA PRO A 57 -9.19 18.12 1.19
C PRO A 57 -7.77 18.70 1.26
N ASP A 58 -7.52 19.69 2.12
CA ASP A 58 -6.23 20.42 2.13
C ASP A 58 -5.13 19.70 2.91
N PHE A 59 -5.49 18.71 3.74
CA PHE A 59 -4.51 17.93 4.51
C PHE A 59 -3.96 16.80 3.66
N ILE A 60 -2.63 16.67 3.59
CA ILE A 60 -1.97 15.69 2.72
C ILE A 60 -2.17 14.28 3.28
N VAL A 61 -2.68 13.38 2.45
CA VAL A 61 -2.84 11.95 2.74
C VAL A 61 -2.09 11.15 1.68
N GLY A 62 -0.91 10.66 2.06
CA GLY A 62 -0.14 9.71 1.27
C GLY A 62 -0.44 8.27 1.63
N LEU A 63 -0.04 7.36 0.75
CA LEU A 63 -0.10 5.93 1.02
C LEU A 63 1.17 5.24 0.51
N ARG A 64 1.83 4.50 1.39
CA ARG A 64 2.99 3.67 1.08
C ARG A 64 2.57 2.23 0.86
N MET A 65 2.37 1.83 -0.39
CA MET A 65 1.86 0.50 -0.74
C MET A 65 2.90 -0.46 -1.30
N VAL A 66 2.74 -1.73 -0.96
CA VAL A 66 3.24 -2.85 -1.77
C VAL A 66 2.47 -2.93 -3.09
N ALA A 67 3.21 -2.88 -4.20
CA ALA A 67 2.63 -3.03 -5.54
C ALA A 67 2.95 -4.39 -6.20
N ASP A 68 3.77 -5.22 -5.54
CA ASP A 68 4.05 -6.62 -5.87
C ASP A 68 4.70 -7.23 -4.63
N GLU A 69 4.12 -8.27 -4.03
CA GLU A 69 4.72 -8.92 -2.86
C GLU A 69 5.93 -9.80 -3.21
N ASP A 70 6.22 -10.00 -4.51
CA ASP A 70 7.27 -10.90 -4.99
C ASP A 70 7.13 -12.32 -4.39
N TRP A 71 5.88 -12.73 -4.17
CA TRP A 71 5.53 -13.97 -3.50
C TRP A 71 4.38 -14.66 -4.20
N LYS A 72 4.52 -15.96 -4.47
CA LYS A 72 3.54 -16.75 -5.25
C LYS A 72 2.14 -16.77 -4.61
N LEU A 73 2.06 -16.69 -3.28
CA LEU A 73 0.78 -16.68 -2.56
C LEU A 73 0.22 -15.26 -2.40
N GLY A 74 1.04 -14.25 -2.69
CA GLY A 74 0.79 -12.87 -2.37
C GLY A 74 0.08 -12.06 -3.45
N LEU A 75 -0.03 -10.76 -3.19
CA LEU A 75 -0.54 -9.76 -4.12
C LEU A 75 0.38 -9.70 -5.36
N SER A 76 -0.19 -9.96 -6.54
CA SER A 76 0.57 -9.89 -7.78
C SER A 76 0.84 -8.44 -8.20
N ARG A 77 1.82 -8.28 -9.09
CA ARG A 77 2.12 -6.99 -9.70
C ARG A 77 0.90 -6.38 -10.42
N GLU A 78 0.13 -7.19 -11.13
CA GLU A 78 -1.04 -6.75 -11.89
C GLU A 78 -2.12 -6.21 -10.95
N GLU A 79 -2.39 -6.91 -9.85
CA GLU A 79 -3.31 -6.43 -8.83
C GLU A 79 -2.78 -5.17 -8.14
N GLY A 80 -1.49 -5.12 -7.80
CA GLY A 80 -0.88 -3.92 -7.20
C GLY A 80 -0.94 -2.68 -8.10
N VAL A 81 -0.71 -2.82 -9.41
CA VAL A 81 -0.92 -1.73 -10.39
C VAL A 81 -2.38 -1.28 -10.40
N GLU A 82 -3.31 -2.22 -10.38
CA GLU A 82 -4.74 -1.92 -10.39
C GLU A 82 -5.17 -1.18 -9.12
N ILE A 83 -4.70 -1.61 -7.94
CA ILE A 83 -4.91 -0.92 -6.67
C ILE A 83 -4.37 0.51 -6.75
N ALA A 84 -3.12 0.69 -7.21
CA ALA A 84 -2.51 2.00 -7.36
C ALA A 84 -3.33 2.92 -8.28
N ARG A 85 -3.80 2.40 -9.42
CA ARG A 85 -4.68 3.15 -10.33
C ARG A 85 -5.97 3.61 -9.66
N ARG A 86 -6.65 2.71 -8.96
CA ARG A 86 -7.92 3.02 -8.27
C ARG A 86 -7.72 4.06 -7.19
N LEU A 87 -6.62 3.96 -6.43
CA LEU A 87 -6.28 4.93 -5.39
C LEU A 87 -6.05 6.32 -6.00
N VAL A 88 -5.26 6.44 -7.07
CA VAL A 88 -5.05 7.71 -7.79
C VAL A 88 -6.38 8.27 -8.32
N GLN A 89 -7.19 7.43 -8.99
CA GLN A 89 -8.47 7.86 -9.55
C GLN A 89 -9.50 8.27 -8.50
N SER A 90 -9.39 7.74 -7.28
CA SER A 90 -10.32 8.09 -6.19
C SER A 90 -10.19 9.53 -5.71
N GLY A 91 -9.04 10.18 -5.95
CA GLY A 91 -8.71 11.49 -5.38
C GLY A 91 -8.62 11.51 -3.84
N LYS A 92 -8.63 10.34 -3.18
CA LYS A 92 -8.55 10.24 -1.71
C LYS A 92 -7.11 10.17 -1.21
N VAL A 93 -6.13 9.93 -2.07
CA VAL A 93 -4.69 9.97 -1.74
C VAL A 93 -4.00 10.99 -2.65
N ASP A 94 -3.10 11.77 -2.08
CA ASP A 94 -2.39 12.85 -2.78
C ASP A 94 -1.09 12.36 -3.42
N PHE A 95 -0.49 11.31 -2.85
CA PHE A 95 0.67 10.66 -3.42
C PHE A 95 0.73 9.17 -3.06
N LEU A 96 1.43 8.42 -3.91
CA LEU A 96 1.76 7.03 -3.67
C LEU A 96 3.28 6.88 -3.51
N ASN A 97 3.67 6.15 -2.47
CA ASN A 97 5.03 5.69 -2.25
C ASN A 97 5.03 4.17 -2.45
N LEU A 98 5.78 3.69 -3.45
CA LEU A 98 5.66 2.30 -3.89
C LEU A 98 6.83 1.46 -3.38
N ILE A 99 6.53 0.24 -2.95
CA ILE A 99 7.53 -0.77 -2.63
C ILE A 99 7.22 -2.10 -3.31
N ARG A 100 8.21 -3.00 -3.28
CA ARG A 100 8.09 -4.40 -3.70
C ARG A 100 8.59 -5.33 -2.59
N GLY A 101 7.93 -6.47 -2.42
CA GLY A 101 8.32 -7.52 -1.48
C GLY A 101 7.35 -7.67 -0.31
N HIS A 102 7.71 -8.58 0.59
CA HIS A 102 6.93 -8.95 1.78
C HIS A 102 7.88 -9.13 2.98
N ILE A 103 7.35 -9.21 4.20
CA ILE A 103 8.17 -9.10 5.43
C ILE A 103 8.01 -10.26 6.41
N GLU A 104 7.42 -11.38 5.99
CA GLU A 104 7.00 -12.45 6.91
C GLU A 104 8.15 -13.22 7.58
N THR A 105 9.39 -13.03 7.09
CA THR A 105 10.59 -13.59 7.72
C THR A 105 11.72 -12.56 7.68
N ASP A 106 12.67 -12.67 8.61
CA ASP A 106 13.85 -11.77 8.66
C ASP A 106 14.62 -11.73 7.32
N SER A 107 14.70 -12.87 6.64
CA SER A 107 15.39 -12.99 5.36
C SER A 107 14.72 -12.15 4.27
N VAL A 108 13.40 -12.19 4.15
CA VAL A 108 12.67 -11.41 3.12
C VAL A 108 12.55 -9.94 3.53
N LEU A 109 12.36 -9.66 4.82
CA LEU A 109 12.37 -8.30 5.37
C LEU A 109 13.67 -7.56 5.03
N SER A 110 14.82 -8.23 5.12
CA SER A 110 16.12 -7.62 4.77
C SER A 110 16.22 -7.13 3.32
N LYS A 111 15.37 -7.63 2.42
CA LYS A 111 15.30 -7.19 1.02
C LYS A 111 14.40 -5.96 0.85
N VAL A 112 13.43 -5.77 1.74
CA VAL A 112 12.53 -4.62 1.76
C VAL A 112 13.16 -3.43 2.47
N ILE A 113 13.78 -3.70 3.62
CA ILE A 113 14.49 -2.73 4.46
C ILE A 113 15.99 -3.11 4.45
N PRO A 114 16.78 -2.52 3.54
CA PRO A 114 18.15 -2.91 3.32
C PRO A 114 19.01 -2.56 4.53
N ILE A 115 19.87 -3.50 4.94
CA ILE A 115 20.87 -3.27 5.98
C ILE A 115 22.05 -2.45 5.45
N GLN A 116 22.93 -1.96 6.33
CA GLN A 116 24.05 -1.06 5.99
C GLN A 116 24.97 -1.54 4.84
N GLY A 117 25.05 -2.85 4.58
CA GLY A 117 25.86 -3.43 3.52
C GLY A 117 25.16 -3.60 2.16
N MET A 118 23.88 -3.22 2.04
CA MET A 118 23.08 -3.41 0.83
C MET A 118 22.95 -2.13 0.01
N ALA A 119 22.53 -2.28 -1.25
CA ALA A 119 22.26 -1.15 -2.12
C ALA A 119 21.14 -0.27 -1.55
N ALA A 120 21.32 1.06 -1.64
CA ALA A 120 20.27 2.01 -1.32
C ALA A 120 19.14 1.93 -2.35
N SER A 121 17.95 2.38 -1.95
CA SER A 121 16.77 2.49 -2.83
C SER A 121 16.37 1.20 -3.56
N PRO A 122 16.17 0.07 -2.85
CA PRO A 122 15.93 -1.25 -3.45
C PRO A 122 14.68 -1.32 -4.33
N HIS A 123 13.75 -0.38 -4.16
CA HIS A 123 12.49 -0.33 -4.89
C HIS A 123 12.55 0.55 -6.14
N LEU A 124 13.62 1.33 -6.35
CA LEU A 124 13.67 2.37 -7.39
C LEU A 124 13.49 1.81 -8.81
N ASP A 125 14.22 0.76 -9.17
CA ASP A 125 14.15 0.14 -10.50
C ASP A 125 12.78 -0.48 -10.78
N PHE A 126 12.13 -1.01 -9.75
CA PHE A 126 10.77 -1.52 -9.86
C PHE A 126 9.79 -0.36 -10.06
N CYS A 127 9.83 0.66 -9.19
CA CYS A 127 8.93 1.81 -9.25
C CYS A 127 9.08 2.63 -10.53
N GLY A 128 10.29 2.72 -11.09
CA GLY A 128 10.53 3.38 -12.38
C GLY A 128 9.74 2.78 -13.55
N LYS A 129 9.25 1.54 -13.41
CA LYS A 129 8.40 0.86 -14.41
C LYS A 129 6.91 1.23 -14.27
N PHE A 130 6.53 1.93 -13.20
CA PHE A 130 5.15 2.31 -12.88
C PHE A 130 4.82 3.75 -13.28
N ALA A 131 5.65 4.41 -14.10
CA ALA A 131 5.33 5.75 -14.61
C ALA A 131 3.96 5.72 -15.30
N VAL A 132 2.93 6.13 -14.57
CA VAL A 132 1.58 6.32 -15.06
C VAL A 132 1.67 7.56 -15.95
N LYS A 133 1.60 7.34 -17.27
CA LYS A 133 1.36 8.43 -18.21
C LYS A 133 -0.02 9.03 -17.99
#